data_AF-A0A3D0H0V9-F1
#
_entry.id   AF-A0A3D0H0V9-F1
#
_cell.length_a   1.000
_cell.length_b   1.000
_cell.length_c   1.000
_cell.angle_alpha   90.00
_cell.angle_beta   90.00
_cell.angle_gamma   90.00
#
_symmetry.space_group_name_H-M   'P 1'
#
loop_
_entity.id
_entity.type
_entity.pdbx_description
1 polymer ?
#
loop_
_entity_poly.entity_id
_entity_poly.type
_entity_poly.pdbx_seq_one_letter_code
_entity_poly.pdbx_strand_id
1 'polypeptide(L)'
;MPISVILAHPNPTSFNHAIAQAAVVELTHNGHEVRLHDLYAERFYPILPDHEIAKDAALPAEIEQHCREIAMAEGIIIVHPNWWG
;
A
#
# COMPACT_ATOMS: atom_id res chain seq x y z
N MET A 1 -13.37 -11.17 0.61
CA MET A 1 -12.52 -10.66 -0.49
C MET A 1 -11.38 -9.85 0.13
N PRO A 2 -10.11 -10.15 -0.17
CA PRO A 2 -8.96 -9.37 0.26
C PRO A 2 -8.89 -8.05 -0.52
N ILE A 3 -8.79 -6.93 0.19
CA ILE A 3 -8.68 -5.59 -0.37
C ILE A 3 -7.38 -4.97 0.13
N SER A 4 -6.60 -4.42 -0.80
CA SER A 4 -5.39 -3.66 -0.46
C SER A 4 -5.73 -2.18 -0.38
N VAL A 5 -5.34 -1.53 0.71
CA VAL A 5 -5.41 -0.08 0.87
C VAL A 5 -3.98 0.44 0.98
N ILE A 6 -3.56 1.28 0.05
CA ILE A 6 -2.21 1.85 0.00
C ILE A 6 -2.31 3.34 0.27
N LEU A 7 -1.64 3.82 1.31
CA LEU A 7 -1.60 5.21 1.72
C LEU A 7 -0.20 5.79 1.49
N ALA A 8 -0.15 6.92 0.79
CA ALA A 8 1.08 7.67 0.54
C ALA A 8 0.93 9.12 0.99
N HIS A 9 1.11 9.38 2.29
CA HIS A 9 1.17 10.74 2.82
C HIS A 9 2.11 10.84 4.04
N PRO A 10 2.99 11.86 4.16
CA PRO A 10 3.97 11.92 5.25
C PRO A 10 3.38 12.32 6.61
N ASN A 11 2.34 13.15 6.61
CA ASN A 11 1.72 13.60 7.87
C ASN A 11 0.63 12.61 8.33
N PRO A 12 0.75 11.98 9.52
CA PRO A 12 -0.24 11.04 10.06
C PRO A 12 -1.58 11.68 10.44
N THR A 13 -1.65 13.00 10.56
CA THR A 13 -2.91 13.73 10.85
C THR A 13 -3.56 14.30 9.58
N SER A 14 -3.12 13.87 8.40
CA SER A 14 -3.61 14.42 7.14
C SER A 14 -5.02 13.94 6.77
N PHE A 15 -5.66 14.69 5.88
CA PHE A 15 -6.93 14.25 5.29
C PHE A 15 -6.80 12.93 4.53
N ASN A 16 -5.64 12.64 3.92
CA ASN A 16 -5.38 11.35 3.27
C ASN A 16 -5.37 10.19 4.28
N HIS A 17 -4.77 10.38 5.47
CA HIS A 17 -4.87 9.39 6.55
C HIS A 17 -6.32 9.17 6.97
N ALA A 18 -7.11 10.25 7.10
CA ALA A 18 -8.53 10.15 7.43
C ALA A 18 -9.32 9.37 6.37
N ILE A 19 -9.04 9.58 5.08
CA ILE A 19 -9.66 8.82 3.97
C ILE A 19 -9.29 7.34 4.06
N ALA A 20 -8.00 7.02 4.19
CA ALA A 20 -7.54 5.63 4.27
C ALA A 20 -8.15 4.91 5.47
N GLN A 21 -8.19 5.56 6.64
CA GLN A 21 -8.81 5.00 7.83
C GLN A 21 -10.32 4.77 7.64
N ALA A 22 -11.03 5.72 7.02
CA ALA A 22 -12.45 5.56 6.72
C ALA A 22 -12.70 4.37 5.78
N ALA A 23 -11.88 4.21 4.74
CA ALA A 23 -11.96 3.07 3.83
C ALA A 23 -11.71 1.74 4.54
N VAL A 24 -10.67 1.65 5.38
CA VAL A 24 -10.36 0.44 6.16
C VAL A 24 -11.51 0.07 7.09
N VAL A 25 -12.07 1.05 7.81
CA VAL A 25 -13.19 0.82 8.73
C VAL A 25 -14.41 0.29 7.99
N GLU A 26 -14.80 0.92 6.88
CA GLU A 26 -15.99 0.54 6.13
C GLU A 26 -15.82 -0.81 5.43
N LEU A 27 -14.65 -1.08 4.84
CA LEU A 27 -14.36 -2.38 4.23
C LEU A 27 -14.39 -3.51 5.27
N THR A 28 -13.80 -3.27 6.45
CA THR A 28 -13.81 -4.25 7.55
C THR A 28 -15.23 -4.50 8.05
N HIS A 29 -16.05 -3.45 8.19
CA HIS A 29 -17.48 -3.57 8.54
C HIS A 29 -18.20 -4.48 7.54
N ASN A 30 -17.95 -4.29 6.25
CA ASN A 30 -18.57 -5.06 5.17
C ASN A 30 -18.01 -6.50 5.02
N GLY A 31 -17.13 -6.95 5.92
CA GLY A 31 -16.61 -8.32 5.96
C GLY A 31 -15.47 -8.59 4.98
N HIS A 32 -14.81 -7.55 4.47
CA HIS A 32 -13.60 -7.71 3.66
C HIS A 32 -12.36 -7.96 4.54
N GLU A 33 -11.40 -8.72 4.02
CA GLU A 33 -10.07 -8.81 4.63
C GLU A 33 -9.26 -7.61 4.12
N VAL A 34 -8.86 -6.69 5.00
CA VAL A 34 -8.20 -5.44 4.59
C VAL A 34 -6.73 -5.49 4.95
N ARG A 35 -5.86 -5.22 3.96
CA ARG A 35 -4.42 -5.04 4.15
C ARG A 35 -4.08 -3.59 3.88
N LEU A 36 -3.77 -2.84 4.94
CA LEU A 36 -3.37 -1.44 4.85
C LEU A 36 -1.84 -1.36 4.82
N HIS A 37 -1.30 -0.70 3.79
CA HIS A 37 0.08 -0.25 3.73
C HIS A 37 0.18 1.26 3.79
N ASP A 38 0.72 1.78 4.89
CA ASP A 38 1.13 3.19 4.99
C ASP A 38 2.61 3.28 4.63
N LEU A 39 2.88 3.65 3.37
CA LEU A 39 4.23 3.64 2.81
C LEU A 39 5.20 4.56 3.56
N TYR A 40 4.70 5.65 4.16
CA TYR A 40 5.54 6.55 4.94
C TYR A 40 5.82 5.99 6.34
N ALA A 41 4.83 5.39 7.01
CA ALA A 41 5.04 4.74 8.29
C ALA A 41 5.94 3.50 8.17
N GLU A 42 5.79 2.73 7.09
CA GLU A 42 6.59 1.56 6.75
C GLU A 42 8.01 1.91 6.27
N ARG A 43 8.26 3.19 5.93
CA ARG A 43 9.52 3.65 5.32
C ARG A 43 9.85 2.89 4.03
N PHE A 44 8.83 2.63 3.22
CA PHE A 44 8.97 1.96 1.94
C PHE A 44 10.02 2.67 1.08
N TYR A 45 11.00 1.93 0.55
CA TYR A 45 12.07 2.49 -0.26
C TYR A 45 11.60 2.68 -1.71
N PRO A 46 11.43 3.93 -2.21
CA PRO A 46 10.76 4.18 -3.47
C PRO A 46 11.71 4.22 -4.69
N ILE A 47 13.03 4.09 -4.46
CA ILE A 47 14.03 4.15 -5.51
C ILE A 47 14.34 2.73 -5.95
N LEU A 48 14.10 2.41 -7.22
CA LEU A 48 14.46 1.12 -7.80
C LEU A 48 15.96 1.12 -8.16
N PRO A 49 16.81 0.32 -7.48
CA PRO A 49 18.21 0.14 -7.86
C PRO A 49 18.35 -0.68 -9.14
N ASP A 50 19.46 -0.52 -9.86
CA ASP A 50 19.71 -1.21 -11.14
C ASP A 50 19.75 -2.74 -11.00
N HIS A 51 20.31 -3.24 -9.89
CA HIS A 51 20.43 -4.67 -9.63
C HIS A 51 19.10 -5.37 -9.35
N GLU A 52 18.03 -4.62 -9.07
CA GLU A 52 16.68 -5.16 -8.87
C GLU A 52 15.89 -5.29 -10.19
N ILE A 53 16.44 -4.82 -11.33
CA ILE A 53 15.75 -4.87 -12.64
C ILE A 53 15.74 -6.29 -13.23
N ALA A 54 16.73 -7.13 -12.90
CA ALA A 54 16.83 -8.48 -13.43
C ALA A 54 15.63 -9.34 -13.01
N LYS A 55 15.10 -10.16 -13.92
CA LYS A 55 13.90 -10.98 -13.67
C LYS A 55 14.08 -11.97 -12.50
N ASP A 56 15.30 -12.42 -12.32
CA ASP A 56 15.75 -13.35 -11.28
C ASP A 56 16.45 -12.64 -10.11
N ALA A 57 16.33 -11.31 -10.01
CA ALA A 57 16.79 -10.57 -8.85
C ALA A 57 16.13 -11.11 -7.58
N ALA A 58 16.93 -11.25 -6.52
CA ALA A 58 16.41 -11.63 -5.22
C ALA A 58 15.56 -10.48 -4.66
N LEU A 59 14.29 -10.76 -4.36
CA LEU A 59 13.42 -9.78 -3.74
C LEU A 59 13.72 -9.70 -2.24
N PRO A 60 13.83 -8.49 -1.66
CA PRO A 60 13.74 -8.33 -0.22
C PRO A 60 12.42 -8.91 0.29
N ALA A 61 12.44 -9.53 1.48
CA ALA A 61 11.25 -10.20 2.04
C ALA A 61 10.03 -9.28 2.16
N GLU A 62 10.24 -8.00 2.44
CA GLU A 62 9.19 -6.98 2.47
C GLU A 62 8.56 -6.80 1.08
N ILE A 63 9.36 -6.70 0.02
CA ILE A 63 8.84 -6.59 -1.35
C ILE A 63 8.11 -7.88 -1.77
N GLU A 64 8.66 -9.05 -1.43
CA GLU A 64 7.99 -10.34 -1.70
C GLU A 64 6.62 -10.42 -1.01
N GLN A 65 6.52 -9.94 0.22
CA GLN A 65 5.27 -9.86 0.96
C GLN A 65 4.25 -8.95 0.23
N HIS A 66 4.65 -7.73 -0.12
CA HIS A 66 3.78 -6.79 -0.84
C HIS A 66 3.32 -7.38 -2.19
N CYS A 67 4.23 -8.03 -2.93
CA CYS A 67 3.91 -8.72 -4.18
C CYS A 67 2.87 -9.83 -3.97
N ARG A 68 3.03 -10.64 -2.93
CA ARG A 68 2.08 -11.71 -2.60
C ARG A 68 0.71 -11.15 -2.22
N GLU A 69 0.68 -10.09 -1.42
CA GLU A 69 -0.55 -9.49 -0.93
C GLU A 69 -1.35 -8.80 -2.02
N ILE A 70 -0.68 -8.05 -2.91
CA ILE A 70 -1.33 -7.39 -4.04
C ILE A 70 -1.78 -8.37 -5.11
N ALA A 71 -1.04 -9.48 -5.34
CA ALA A 71 -1.43 -10.52 -6.27
C ALA A 71 -2.69 -11.29 -5.82
N MET A 72 -2.94 -11.34 -4.52
CA MET A 72 -4.16 -11.93 -3.95
C MET A 72 -5.34 -10.95 -3.90
N ALA A 73 -5.10 -9.65 -4.04
CA ALA A 73 -6.13 -8.63 -3.84
C ALA A 73 -7.23 -8.70 -4.92
N GLU A 74 -8.48 -8.69 -4.49
CA GLU A 74 -9.65 -8.58 -5.36
C GLU A 74 -10.08 -7.11 -5.58
N GLY A 75 -9.47 -6.18 -4.85
CA GLY A 75 -9.64 -4.74 -5.00
C GLY A 75 -8.47 -3.96 -4.42
N ILE A 76 -8.18 -2.80 -5.01
CA ILE A 76 -7.07 -1.93 -4.60
C ILE A 76 -7.60 -0.51 -4.45
N ILE A 77 -7.34 0.11 -3.29
CA ILE A 77 -7.60 1.52 -3.01
C ILE A 77 -6.25 2.21 -2.82
N ILE A 78 -5.98 3.26 -3.59
CA ILE A 78 -4.77 4.06 -3.45
C ILE A 78 -5.17 5.45 -2.95
N VAL A 79 -4.65 5.86 -1.80
CA VAL A 79 -4.95 7.13 -1.15
C VAL A 79 -3.68 7.96 -1.14
N HIS A 80 -3.67 9.05 -1.90
CA HIS A 80 -2.55 9.97 -1.99
C HIS A 80 -3.06 11.38 -2.33
N PRO A 81 -2.31 12.43 -1.95
CA PRO A 81 -2.59 13.76 -2.45
C PRO A 81 -2.26 13.83 -3.94
N ASN A 82 -3.00 14.66 -4.70
CA ASN A 82 -2.55 15.03 -6.03
C ASN A 82 -1.37 16.01 -5.88
N TRP A 83 -0.17 15.53 -6.21
CA TRP A 83 1.06 16.32 -6.27
C TRP A 83 1.57 16.31 -7.71
N TRP A 84 1.76 17.51 -8.26
CA TRP A 84 2.27 17.73 -9.62
C TRP A 84 1.35 17.38 -10.80
N GLY A 85 0.06 17.10 -10.56
CA GLY A 85 -0.98 16.98 -11.59
C GLY A 85 -1.15 15.59 -12.16
#